data_AF-A0A535WRT3-F1
#
_entry.id   AF-A0A535WRT3-F1
#
_cell.length_a   1.000
_cell.length_b   1.000
_cell.length_c   1.000
_cell.angle_alpha   90.00
_cell.angle_beta   90.00
_cell.angle_gamma   90.00
#
_symmetry.space_group_name_H-M   'P 1'
#
loop_
_entity.id
_entity.type
_entity.pdbx_description
1 polymer ?
#
loop_
_entity_poly.entity_id
_entity_poly.type
_entity_poly.pdbx_seq_one_letter_code
_entity_poly.pdbx_strand_id
1 'polypeptide(L)'
;MASMPTRLLVCASISAALCLVLGPAGIASVASLASGPANELDTARVLVHYKLNVSPEAESEIEASVGAHLHQTIPDIGVRVLEVRAGARAHVEQVLRNRTEVDFVEPDGVVQPQDNLPNDPSFPANYAVGGGAWGWTMTHTTQAWDITQGDSSVVIAILDTGVKTNGLADFNGQIASTWNVMNNSSDATSNAGNHGTYVAGIVGLAINNGVGGAGICPGCKLMVVQVGTDAGAYFSDIATGLTWAADHGARVANMSWAGSADSSTMQSATTYAHNKGLVVTAAAGNSNCDCVTYPAADPYVVGVAGVD
;
A
#
# COMPACT_ATOMS: atom_id res chain seq x y z
N MET A 1 -77.79 21.94 -5.73
CA MET A 1 -77.94 20.47 -5.67
C MET A 1 -76.53 19.92 -5.52
N ALA A 2 -76.03 19.77 -4.28
CA ALA A 2 -75.95 18.51 -3.52
C ALA A 2 -74.98 17.52 -4.21
N SER A 3 -73.92 16.97 -3.59
CA SER A 3 -73.62 16.75 -2.16
C SER A 3 -72.13 16.39 -1.97
N MET A 4 -71.49 16.99 -0.96
CA MET A 4 -70.41 16.38 -0.15
C MET A 4 -71.06 15.36 0.84
N PRO A 5 -70.37 14.50 1.65
CA PRO A 5 -69.32 14.98 2.59
C PRO A 5 -68.28 13.99 3.20
N THR A 6 -67.35 14.61 3.95
CA THR A 6 -66.70 14.19 5.24
C THR A 6 -65.71 13.02 5.25
N ARG A 7 -64.57 13.08 5.95
CA ARG A 7 -64.23 13.44 7.36
C ARG A 7 -62.71 13.73 7.47
N LEU A 8 -62.07 14.32 8.49
CA LEU A 8 -62.34 15.18 9.65
C LEU A 8 -60.93 15.47 10.26
N LEU A 9 -60.61 16.71 10.62
CA LEU A 9 -59.44 17.10 11.43
C LEU A 9 -59.55 16.58 12.88
N VAL A 10 -58.42 16.35 13.57
CA VAL A 10 -58.18 16.85 14.95
C VAL A 10 -56.67 17.06 15.21
N CYS A 11 -56.29 18.30 15.55
CA CYS A 11 -55.09 18.65 16.32
C CYS A 11 -55.33 18.41 17.82
N ALA A 12 -54.33 17.94 18.56
CA ALA A 12 -54.27 18.14 20.01
C ALA A 12 -52.80 18.21 20.49
N SER A 13 -52.46 19.36 21.06
CA SER A 13 -51.27 19.68 21.84
C SER A 13 -51.44 19.27 23.31
N ILE A 14 -50.44 18.63 23.95
CA ILE A 14 -50.29 18.60 25.42
C ILE A 14 -48.78 18.54 25.80
N SER A 15 -48.42 19.41 26.75
CA SER A 15 -47.12 19.59 27.40
C SER A 15 -46.68 18.45 28.35
N ALA A 16 -45.36 18.34 28.49
CA ALA A 16 -44.55 18.05 29.69
C ALA A 16 -44.82 16.80 30.54
N ALA A 17 -43.80 15.92 30.62
CA ALA A 17 -43.36 15.32 31.88
C ALA A 17 -41.92 14.81 31.77
N LEU A 18 -41.02 15.44 32.52
CA LEU A 18 -39.69 14.95 32.85
C LEU A 18 -39.84 13.77 33.81
N CYS A 19 -39.46 12.56 33.40
CA CYS A 19 -39.28 11.43 34.30
C CYS A 19 -37.87 10.85 34.10
N LEU A 20 -36.97 11.19 35.02
CA LEU A 20 -35.77 10.42 35.30
C LEU A 20 -36.20 8.99 35.68
N VAL A 21 -35.74 8.00 34.91
CA VAL A 21 -35.70 6.61 35.36
C VAL A 21 -34.24 6.17 35.34
N LEU A 22 -33.65 6.17 36.54
CA LEU A 22 -32.40 5.45 36.82
C LEU A 22 -32.73 3.95 36.87
N GLY A 23 -32.10 3.17 36.00
CA GLY A 23 -32.16 1.71 35.95
C GLY A 23 -30.85 1.13 35.41
N PRO A 24 -30.44 -0.06 35.85
CA PRO A 24 -29.04 -0.35 36.16
C PRO A 24 -28.19 -0.82 34.96
N ALA A 25 -26.93 -0.41 34.99
CA ALA A 25 -25.73 -1.05 34.41
C ALA A 25 -25.97 -2.05 33.27
N GLY A 26 -26.03 -1.55 32.04
CA GLY A 26 -25.82 -2.34 30.83
C GLY A 26 -24.33 -2.61 30.64
N ILE A 27 -23.93 -3.87 30.80
CA ILE A 27 -22.59 -4.40 30.52
C ILE A 27 -22.31 -4.18 29.03
N ALA A 28 -21.46 -3.19 28.70
CA ALA A 28 -20.94 -3.03 27.36
C ALA A 28 -19.81 -4.03 27.14
N SER A 29 -20.05 -4.93 26.19
CA SER A 29 -19.18 -5.98 25.65
C SER A 29 -17.71 -5.56 25.59
N VAL A 30 -16.87 -6.27 26.36
CA VAL A 30 -15.44 -6.34 26.10
C VAL A 30 -15.25 -6.95 24.72
N ALA A 31 -14.60 -6.22 23.83
CA ALA A 31 -14.16 -6.70 22.54
C ALA A 31 -13.38 -8.02 22.74
N SER A 32 -13.85 -9.07 22.07
CA SER A 32 -13.16 -10.34 21.95
C SER A 32 -11.80 -10.10 21.32
N LEU A 33 -10.74 -10.10 22.13
CA LEU A 33 -9.39 -10.39 21.63
C LEU A 33 -9.46 -11.76 20.98
N ALA A 34 -9.26 -11.80 19.67
CA ALA A 34 -9.23 -13.03 18.89
C ALA A 34 -8.16 -13.96 19.48
N SER A 35 -8.61 -15.03 20.13
CA SER A 35 -7.78 -16.13 20.55
C SER A 35 -7.29 -16.86 19.31
N GLY A 36 -6.00 -16.70 18.98
CA GLY A 36 -5.32 -17.55 18.01
C GLY A 36 -5.39 -19.04 18.40
N PRO A 37 -5.12 -19.96 17.46
CA PRO A 37 -5.30 -21.38 17.69
C PRO A 37 -4.38 -21.86 18.82
N ALA A 38 -4.97 -22.48 19.84
CA ALA A 38 -4.27 -23.06 20.97
C ALA A 38 -3.47 -24.30 20.54
N ASN A 39 -2.15 -24.14 20.35
CA ASN A 39 -1.14 -25.18 20.57
C ASN A 39 0.31 -24.64 20.50
N GLU A 40 0.58 -23.49 21.11
CA GLU A 40 1.96 -23.07 21.40
C GLU A 40 2.36 -23.58 22.79
N LEU A 41 3.59 -24.08 22.93
CA LEU A 41 4.18 -24.35 24.25
C LEU A 41 4.06 -23.07 25.09
N ASP A 42 3.51 -23.17 26.31
CA ASP A 42 3.36 -22.08 27.29
C ASP A 42 4.73 -21.66 27.86
N THR A 43 5.64 -21.26 26.98
CA THR A 43 7.03 -20.94 27.29
C THR A 43 7.39 -19.53 26.85
N ALA A 44 8.35 -18.93 27.56
CA ALA A 44 8.94 -17.64 27.26
C ALA A 44 10.46 -17.76 27.35
N ARG A 45 11.17 -16.78 26.79
CA ARG A 45 12.64 -16.75 26.80
C ARG A 45 13.17 -15.60 27.65
N VAL A 46 14.31 -15.86 28.28
CA VAL A 46 15.05 -14.92 29.14
C VAL A 46 16.50 -14.92 28.67
N LEU A 47 17.06 -13.74 28.46
CA LEU A 47 18.48 -13.54 28.17
C LEU A 47 19.21 -13.33 29.49
N VAL A 48 20.27 -14.10 29.73
CA VAL A 48 21.09 -14.00 30.95
C VAL A 48 22.56 -13.87 30.56
N HIS A 49 23.24 -12.89 31.14
CA HIS A 49 24.69 -12.79 31.09
C HIS A 49 25.24 -12.99 32.50
N TYR A 50 26.13 -13.96 32.66
CA TYR A 50 26.84 -14.20 33.91
C TYR A 50 28.18 -13.47 33.92
N LYS A 51 28.66 -13.12 35.11
CA LYS A 51 29.99 -12.53 35.25
C LYS A 51 31.07 -13.53 34.84
N LEU A 52 32.17 -13.04 34.25
CA LEU A 52 33.26 -13.86 33.69
C LEU A 52 33.89 -14.87 34.65
N ASN A 53 33.71 -14.71 35.97
CA ASN A 53 34.26 -15.58 37.00
C ASN A 53 33.30 -16.72 37.41
N VAL A 54 32.11 -16.81 36.83
CA VAL A 54 31.14 -17.89 37.08
C VAL A 54 31.49 -19.07 36.17
N SER A 55 31.58 -20.29 36.73
CA SER A 55 31.87 -21.48 35.92
C SER A 55 30.62 -21.99 35.19
N PRO A 56 30.75 -22.68 34.05
CA PRO A 56 29.61 -23.23 33.32
C PRO A 56 28.72 -24.17 34.15
N GLU A 57 29.32 -24.89 35.11
CA GLU A 57 28.59 -25.73 36.06
C GLU A 57 27.73 -24.88 37.00
N ALA A 58 28.29 -23.79 37.55
CA ALA A 58 27.56 -22.87 38.41
C ALA A 58 26.44 -22.15 37.66
N GLU A 59 26.66 -21.75 36.40
CA GLU A 59 25.60 -21.21 35.53
C GLU A 59 24.44 -22.21 35.41
N SER A 60 24.76 -23.47 35.10
CA SER A 60 23.78 -24.54 34.90
C SER A 60 23.00 -24.86 36.20
N GLU A 61 23.66 -24.81 37.35
CA GLU A 61 23.01 -24.97 38.66
C GLU A 61 22.07 -23.81 38.99
N ILE A 62 22.47 -22.57 38.69
CA ILE A 62 21.63 -21.39 38.87
C ILE A 62 20.39 -21.48 37.98
N GLU A 63 20.55 -21.86 36.71
CA GLU A 63 19.46 -22.06 35.75
C GLU A 63 18.48 -23.13 36.22
N ALA A 64 18.99 -24.29 36.65
CA ALA A 64 18.17 -25.36 37.20
C ALA A 64 17.40 -24.94 38.47
N SER A 65 18.01 -24.09 39.32
CA SER A 65 17.40 -23.62 40.57
C SER A 65 16.15 -22.76 40.36
N VAL A 66 16.01 -22.15 39.18
CA VAL A 66 14.85 -21.34 38.79
C VAL A 66 13.92 -22.06 37.81
N GLY A 67 14.18 -23.34 37.54
CA GLY A 67 13.39 -24.14 36.60
C GLY A 67 13.54 -23.69 35.14
N ALA A 68 14.66 -23.06 34.80
CA ALA A 68 14.99 -22.65 33.45
C ALA A 68 15.79 -23.72 32.72
N HIS A 69 15.58 -23.83 31.41
CA HIS A 69 16.32 -24.74 30.53
C HIS A 69 17.13 -23.93 29.53
N LEU A 70 18.40 -24.29 29.32
CA LEU A 70 19.21 -23.65 28.29
C LEU A 70 18.62 -23.97 26.89
N HIS A 71 18.22 -22.93 26.17
CA HIS A 71 17.78 -23.03 24.77
C HIS A 71 18.98 -22.93 23.82
N GLN A 72 19.81 -21.90 23.99
CA GLN A 72 21.05 -21.69 23.23
C GLN A 72 22.00 -20.74 23.95
N THR A 73 23.23 -20.63 23.45
CA THR A 73 24.20 -19.60 23.86
C THR A 73 24.51 -18.68 22.67
N ILE A 74 24.83 -17.43 22.98
CA ILE A 74 25.37 -16.43 22.04
C ILE A 74 26.83 -16.23 22.46
N PRO A 75 27.76 -17.11 22.02
CA PRO A 75 29.10 -17.21 22.59
C PRO A 75 29.91 -15.93 22.45
N ASP A 76 29.74 -15.18 21.36
CA ASP A 76 30.48 -13.95 21.09
C ASP A 76 30.20 -12.83 22.09
N ILE A 77 29.07 -12.88 22.80
CA ILE A 77 28.67 -11.90 23.82
C ILE A 77 28.39 -12.54 25.18
N GLY A 78 28.71 -13.82 25.37
CA GLY A 78 28.55 -14.53 26.65
C GLY A 78 27.09 -14.68 27.14
N VAL A 79 26.10 -14.48 26.28
CA VAL A 79 24.68 -14.52 26.67
C VAL A 79 24.13 -15.93 26.57
N ARG A 80 23.35 -16.34 27.56
CA ARG A 80 22.61 -17.61 27.59
C ARG A 80 21.14 -17.31 27.43
N VAL A 81 20.52 -17.98 26.46
CA VAL A 81 19.07 -17.88 26.18
C VAL A 81 18.41 -19.01 26.92
N LEU A 82 17.61 -18.68 27.92
CA LEU A 82 16.92 -19.63 28.77
C LEU A 82 15.45 -19.69 28.39
N GLU A 83 14.92 -20.90 28.30
CA GLU A 83 13.49 -21.16 28.17
C GLU A 83 12.87 -21.45 29.54
N VAL A 84 11.75 -20.79 29.83
CA VAL A 84 10.99 -20.90 31.08
C VAL A 84 9.51 -21.01 30.77
N ARG A 85 8.70 -21.44 31.73
CA ARG A 85 7.24 -21.31 31.61
C ARG A 85 6.85 -19.84 31.47
N ALA A 86 5.92 -19.50 30.58
CA ALA A 86 5.56 -18.10 30.32
C ALA A 86 5.07 -17.38 31.59
N GLY A 87 4.24 -18.05 32.40
CA GLY A 87 3.80 -17.54 33.70
C GLY A 87 4.89 -17.41 34.78
N ALA A 88 6.04 -18.09 34.60
CA ALA A 88 7.17 -18.04 35.52
C ALA A 88 8.22 -16.98 35.15
N ARG A 89 8.19 -16.43 33.93
CA ARG A 89 9.20 -15.49 33.40
C ARG A 89 9.55 -14.38 34.38
N ALA A 90 8.56 -13.62 34.83
CA ALA A 90 8.79 -12.47 35.71
C ALA A 90 9.43 -12.87 37.05
N HIS A 91 9.07 -14.03 37.59
CA HIS A 91 9.67 -14.55 38.81
C HIS A 91 11.13 -14.98 38.58
N VAL A 92 11.40 -15.71 37.49
CA VAL A 92 12.76 -16.14 37.13
C VAL A 92 13.67 -14.92 36.94
N GLU A 93 13.22 -13.92 36.18
CA GLU A 93 13.96 -12.67 36.02
C GLU A 93 14.25 -12.02 37.38
N GLN A 94 13.26 -11.91 38.27
CA GLN A 94 13.45 -11.30 39.58
C GLN A 94 14.48 -12.08 40.43
N VAL A 95 14.45 -13.41 40.42
CA VAL A 95 15.40 -14.24 41.16
C VAL A 95 16.81 -14.06 40.59
N LEU A 96 16.97 -14.10 39.27
CA LEU A 96 18.26 -13.94 38.60
C LEU A 96 18.82 -12.52 38.75
N ARG A 97 18.00 -11.46 38.68
CA ARG A 97 18.42 -10.07 38.90
C ARG A 97 19.08 -9.85 40.26
N ASN A 98 18.69 -10.64 41.26
CA ASN A 98 19.18 -10.51 42.64
C ASN A 98 20.42 -11.39 42.92
N ARG A 99 20.90 -12.18 41.95
CA ARG A 99 22.12 -12.99 42.10
C ARG A 99 23.34 -12.11 41.89
N THR A 100 24.38 -12.33 42.70
CA THR A 100 25.66 -11.62 42.56
C THR A 100 26.47 -12.08 41.35
N GLU A 101 26.16 -13.27 40.85
CA GLU A 101 26.78 -13.99 39.73
C GLU A 101 26.25 -13.51 38.37
N VAL A 102 25.04 -12.94 38.35
CA VAL A 102 24.38 -12.42 37.15
C VAL A 102 24.84 -10.99 36.93
N ASP A 103 25.30 -10.71 35.71
CA ASP A 103 25.62 -9.36 35.26
C ASP A 103 24.36 -8.63 34.80
N PHE A 104 23.58 -9.28 33.92
CA PHE A 104 22.22 -8.84 33.59
C PHE A 104 21.31 -10.01 33.26
N VAL A 105 20.01 -9.75 33.37
CA VAL A 105 18.95 -10.63 32.91
C VAL A 105 17.82 -9.79 32.34
N GLU A 106 17.21 -10.21 31.25
CA GLU A 106 16.10 -9.51 30.60
C GLU A 106 15.23 -10.46 29.80
N PRO A 107 13.97 -10.09 29.47
CA PRO A 107 13.20 -10.87 28.52
C PRO A 107 13.87 -10.91 27.15
N ASP A 108 13.82 -12.07 26.50
CA ASP A 108 14.06 -12.17 25.06
C ASP A 108 12.81 -11.66 24.34
N GLY A 109 12.80 -10.36 24.03
CA GLY A 109 11.67 -9.68 23.43
C GLY A 109 11.42 -10.18 22.01
N VAL A 110 10.15 -10.39 21.66
CA VAL A 110 9.76 -10.63 20.27
C VAL A 110 9.73 -9.29 19.55
N VAL A 111 10.65 -9.08 18.61
CA VAL A 111 10.55 -8.01 17.62
C VAL A 111 9.78 -8.52 16.41
N GLN A 112 8.84 -7.72 15.90
CA GLN A 112 8.06 -8.04 14.72
C GLN A 112 8.71 -7.44 13.47
N PRO A 113 8.66 -8.12 12.30
CA PRO A 113 9.00 -7.50 11.02
C PRO A 113 8.25 -6.17 10.85
N GLN A 114 8.95 -5.13 10.42
CA GLN A 114 8.36 -3.83 10.10
C GLN A 114 8.03 -3.81 8.61
N ASP A 115 6.85 -4.31 8.23
CA ASP A 115 6.38 -4.21 6.84
C ASP A 115 5.35 -3.08 6.76
N ASN A 116 5.64 -2.03 5.98
CA ASN A 116 4.66 -0.98 5.66
C ASN A 116 3.69 -1.46 4.59
N LEU A 117 2.76 -2.33 4.99
CA LEU A 117 1.69 -2.78 4.10
C LEU A 117 0.49 -1.82 4.16
N PRO A 118 -0.10 -1.48 3.00
CA PRO A 118 -1.28 -0.63 2.93
C PRO A 118 -2.52 -1.36 3.50
N ASN A 119 -3.43 -0.61 4.12
CA ASN A 119 -4.67 -1.16 4.70
C ASN A 119 -5.83 -1.36 3.68
N ASP A 120 -5.51 -1.18 2.39
CA ASP A 120 -6.44 -1.14 1.27
C ASP A 120 -6.99 -2.55 0.96
N PRO A 121 -8.32 -2.76 0.92
CA PRO A 121 -8.94 -4.09 0.87
C PRO A 121 -8.56 -4.96 -0.35
N SER A 122 -8.20 -4.33 -1.46
CA SER A 122 -7.78 -5.02 -2.70
C SER A 122 -6.26 -5.20 -2.79
N PHE A 123 -5.50 -4.73 -1.79
CA PHE A 123 -4.10 -5.07 -1.63
C PHE A 123 -3.97 -6.29 -0.71
N PRO A 124 -3.78 -7.50 -1.25
CA PRO A 124 -3.73 -8.70 -0.43
C PRO A 124 -2.52 -8.69 0.51
N ALA A 125 -2.82 -8.72 1.81
CA ALA A 125 -1.83 -8.88 2.87
C ALA A 125 -1.43 -10.36 3.09
N ASN A 126 -2.07 -11.32 2.41
CA ASN A 126 -1.64 -12.70 2.43
C ASN A 126 -0.45 -12.86 1.47
N TYR A 127 0.72 -13.16 2.02
CA TYR A 127 1.97 -13.52 1.33
C TYR A 127 1.88 -14.79 0.45
N ALA A 128 0.69 -15.14 -0.04
CA ALA A 128 0.56 -16.06 -1.15
C ALA A 128 1.18 -15.37 -2.36
N VAL A 129 2.42 -15.76 -2.65
CA VAL A 129 3.13 -15.45 -3.88
C VAL A 129 2.22 -15.86 -5.05
N GLY A 130 1.42 -14.92 -5.56
CA GLY A 130 0.38 -15.18 -6.55
C GLY A 130 -1.04 -14.82 -6.08
N GLY A 131 -1.37 -13.53 -6.13
CA GLY A 131 -2.74 -13.06 -5.99
C GLY A 131 -2.76 -11.60 -5.59
N GLY A 132 -3.25 -10.72 -6.48
CA GLY A 132 -3.55 -9.30 -6.27
C GLY A 132 -2.39 -8.31 -6.07
N ALA A 133 -1.33 -8.66 -5.34
CA ALA A 133 -0.16 -7.79 -5.10
C ALA A 133 1.12 -8.29 -5.79
N TRP A 134 1.03 -9.31 -6.66
CA TRP A 134 2.21 -9.95 -7.28
C TRP A 134 3.15 -8.96 -7.94
N GLY A 135 2.61 -8.00 -8.71
CA GLY A 135 3.42 -6.96 -9.36
C GLY A 135 4.18 -6.09 -8.36
N TRP A 136 3.60 -5.76 -7.21
CA TRP A 136 4.25 -4.99 -6.15
C TRP A 136 5.35 -5.80 -5.47
N THR A 137 5.12 -7.10 -5.25
CA THR A 137 6.14 -8.00 -4.71
C THR A 137 7.33 -8.16 -5.66
N MET A 138 7.07 -8.43 -6.95
CA MET A 138 8.12 -8.67 -7.95
C MET A 138 8.97 -7.43 -8.23
N THR A 139 8.39 -6.24 -8.05
CA THR A 139 9.09 -4.96 -8.19
C THR A 139 9.68 -4.45 -6.88
N HIS A 140 9.55 -5.20 -5.78
CA HIS A 140 9.99 -4.80 -4.44
C HIS A 140 9.41 -3.45 -3.99
N THR A 141 8.17 -3.17 -4.38
CA THR A 141 7.52 -1.87 -4.12
C THR A 141 7.27 -1.64 -2.63
N THR A 142 6.92 -2.68 -1.86
CA THR A 142 6.70 -2.52 -0.41
C THR A 142 7.98 -2.17 0.33
N GLN A 143 9.13 -2.74 -0.07
CA GLN A 143 10.43 -2.36 0.48
C GLN A 143 10.85 -0.96 0.03
N ALA A 144 10.46 -0.54 -1.18
CA ALA A 144 10.69 0.83 -1.62
C ALA A 144 9.91 1.83 -0.75
N TRP A 145 8.68 1.50 -0.34
CA TRP A 145 7.87 2.35 0.54
C TRP A 145 8.47 2.55 1.94
N ASP A 146 9.31 1.63 2.42
CA ASP A 146 10.07 1.83 3.66
C ASP A 146 11.11 2.96 3.54
N ILE A 147 11.49 3.32 2.30
CA ILE A 147 12.44 4.40 1.99
C ILE A 147 11.68 5.66 1.56
N THR A 148 10.76 5.54 0.60
CA THR A 148 9.95 6.65 0.10
C THR A 148 8.68 6.14 -0.59
N GLN A 149 7.59 6.89 -0.40
CA GLN A 149 6.33 6.67 -1.11
C GLN A 149 6.16 7.64 -2.29
N GLY A 150 7.23 8.37 -2.64
CA GLY A 150 7.21 9.45 -3.61
C GLY A 150 7.08 10.83 -2.98
N ASP A 151 7.04 11.84 -3.84
CA ASP A 151 6.90 13.24 -3.46
C ASP A 151 5.90 13.92 -4.40
N SER A 152 5.07 14.81 -3.85
CA SER A 152 4.01 15.48 -4.62
C SER A 152 4.54 16.38 -5.75
N SER A 153 5.81 16.76 -5.71
CA SER A 153 6.51 17.46 -6.79
C SER A 153 6.89 16.56 -7.97
N VAL A 154 6.82 15.23 -7.80
CA VAL A 154 6.98 14.26 -8.89
C VAL A 154 5.63 14.04 -9.55
N VAL A 155 5.45 14.71 -10.70
CA VAL A 155 4.25 14.58 -11.52
C VAL A 155 4.46 13.51 -12.60
N ILE A 156 3.56 12.53 -12.66
CA ILE A 156 3.59 11.43 -13.62
C ILE A 156 2.43 11.62 -14.60
N ALA A 157 2.75 11.80 -15.87
CA ALA A 157 1.78 11.92 -16.94
C ALA A 157 1.28 10.56 -17.41
N ILE A 158 -0.04 10.37 -17.42
CA ILE A 158 -0.71 9.18 -17.95
C ILE A 158 -1.36 9.58 -19.26
N LEU A 159 -0.71 9.23 -20.38
CA LEU A 159 -1.19 9.52 -21.73
C LEU A 159 -2.05 8.35 -22.20
N ASP A 160 -3.35 8.39 -21.90
CA ASP A 160 -4.22 7.23 -22.05
C ASP A 160 -5.66 7.64 -22.39
N THR A 161 -6.65 6.84 -22.01
CA THR A 161 -8.06 7.05 -22.32
C THR A 161 -8.77 8.01 -21.38
N GLY A 162 -8.03 8.79 -20.59
CA GLY A 162 -8.56 9.60 -19.49
C GLY A 162 -8.68 8.80 -18.18
N VAL A 163 -9.28 9.40 -17.16
CA VAL A 163 -9.47 8.75 -15.85
C VAL A 163 -10.91 8.93 -15.36
N LYS A 164 -11.52 7.85 -14.91
CA LYS A 164 -12.80 7.90 -14.19
C LYS A 164 -12.51 8.16 -12.72
N THR A 165 -12.94 9.30 -12.20
CA THR A 165 -12.75 9.65 -10.77
C THR A 165 -14.03 9.54 -9.96
N ASN A 166 -15.19 9.63 -10.63
CA ASN A 166 -16.47 9.60 -9.94
C ASN A 166 -16.69 8.24 -9.25
N GLY A 167 -16.90 8.26 -7.94
CA GLY A 167 -17.08 7.07 -7.12
C GLY A 167 -15.80 6.29 -6.79
N LEU A 168 -14.62 6.78 -7.20
CA LEU A 168 -13.32 6.15 -6.90
C LEU A 168 -12.54 7.02 -5.91
N ALA A 169 -12.78 6.81 -4.62
CA ALA A 169 -12.16 7.59 -3.55
C ALA A 169 -10.63 7.44 -3.49
N ASP A 170 -10.06 6.40 -4.11
CA ASP A 170 -8.61 6.18 -4.20
C ASP A 170 -7.87 7.24 -5.01
N PHE A 171 -8.57 7.96 -5.89
CA PHE A 171 -7.99 9.08 -6.64
C PHE A 171 -8.08 10.43 -5.91
N ASN A 172 -8.69 10.48 -4.71
CA ASN A 172 -8.85 11.73 -3.97
C ASN A 172 -7.48 12.34 -3.65
N GLY A 173 -7.25 13.55 -4.16
CA GLY A 173 -5.99 14.28 -3.97
C GLY A 173 -4.80 13.73 -4.79
N GLN A 174 -5.00 12.75 -5.66
CA GLN A 174 -3.93 12.15 -6.47
C GLN A 174 -3.71 12.85 -7.82
N ILE A 175 -4.76 13.46 -8.37
CA ILE A 175 -4.69 14.12 -9.68
C ILE A 175 -4.30 15.59 -9.50
N ALA A 176 -3.17 15.98 -10.09
CA ALA A 176 -2.72 17.38 -10.13
C ALA A 176 -3.37 18.16 -11.27
N SER A 177 -3.52 17.54 -12.44
CA SER A 177 -4.07 18.19 -13.63
C SER A 177 -4.64 17.19 -14.62
N THR A 178 -5.56 17.66 -15.44
CA THR A 178 -6.18 16.88 -16.51
C THR A 178 -6.20 17.67 -17.81
N TRP A 179 -5.97 17.00 -18.94
CA TRP A 179 -6.13 17.58 -20.27
C TRP A 179 -6.65 16.54 -21.26
N ASN A 180 -7.57 16.94 -22.12
CA ASN A 180 -8.14 16.12 -23.16
C ASN A 180 -7.75 16.70 -24.52
N VAL A 181 -6.85 15.99 -25.19
CA VAL A 181 -6.28 16.40 -26.49
C VAL A 181 -7.36 16.40 -27.57
N MET A 182 -8.26 15.42 -27.53
CA MET A 182 -9.24 15.16 -28.60
C MET A 182 -10.26 16.29 -28.76
N ASN A 183 -10.50 17.07 -27.71
CA ASN A 183 -11.44 18.21 -27.73
C ASN A 183 -10.84 19.51 -27.16
N ASN A 184 -9.54 19.52 -26.88
CA ASN A 184 -8.81 20.64 -26.28
C ASN A 184 -9.50 21.22 -25.04
N SER A 185 -9.89 20.36 -24.10
CA SER A 185 -10.51 20.76 -22.84
C SER A 185 -9.73 20.24 -21.64
N SER A 186 -9.97 20.80 -20.46
CA SER A 186 -9.42 20.24 -19.21
C SER A 186 -10.18 18.99 -18.74
N ASP A 187 -11.28 18.60 -19.39
CA ASP A 187 -12.08 17.45 -18.98
C ASP A 187 -11.59 16.14 -19.61
N ALA A 188 -10.77 15.42 -18.85
CA ALA A 188 -10.32 14.06 -19.16
C ALA A 188 -11.09 12.99 -18.35
N THR A 189 -12.30 13.32 -17.86
CA THR A 189 -13.06 12.47 -16.91
C THR A 189 -14.43 12.04 -17.44
N SER A 190 -15.21 12.93 -18.07
CA SER A 190 -16.59 12.62 -18.47
C SER A 190 -16.68 11.51 -19.53
N ASN A 191 -15.72 11.46 -20.45
CA ASN A 191 -15.63 10.47 -21.53
C ASN A 191 -14.38 9.58 -21.38
N ALA A 192 -13.95 9.35 -20.13
CA ALA A 192 -12.79 8.52 -19.86
C ALA A 192 -13.07 7.04 -20.14
N GLY A 193 -12.07 6.33 -20.66
CA GLY A 193 -12.08 4.88 -20.81
C GLY A 193 -11.73 4.14 -19.53
N ASN A 194 -11.89 2.82 -19.56
CA ASN A 194 -11.50 1.95 -18.44
C ASN A 194 -9.98 1.77 -18.39
N HIS A 195 -9.33 1.74 -19.55
CA HIS A 195 -7.91 1.44 -19.64
C HIS A 195 -7.04 2.46 -18.88
N GLY A 196 -7.23 3.76 -19.16
CA GLY A 196 -6.49 4.81 -18.48
C GLY A 196 -6.76 4.89 -16.99
N THR A 197 -7.98 4.53 -16.55
CA THR A 197 -8.32 4.44 -15.13
C THR A 197 -7.52 3.32 -14.44
N TYR A 198 -7.41 2.16 -15.08
CA TYR A 198 -6.62 1.04 -14.56
C TYR A 198 -5.12 1.37 -14.50
N VAL A 199 -4.58 1.95 -15.57
CA VAL A 199 -3.17 2.38 -15.65
C VAL A 199 -2.86 3.45 -14.58
N ALA A 200 -3.69 4.49 -14.48
CA ALA A 200 -3.54 5.53 -13.47
C ALA A 200 -3.61 4.97 -12.04
N GLY A 201 -4.47 3.97 -11.84
CA GLY A 201 -4.62 3.30 -10.55
C GLY A 201 -3.34 2.59 -10.11
N ILE A 202 -2.74 1.79 -11.00
CA ILE A 202 -1.46 1.11 -10.69
C ILE A 202 -0.39 2.12 -10.28
N VAL A 203 -0.34 3.29 -10.95
CA VAL A 203 0.72 4.26 -10.71
C VAL A 203 0.52 5.04 -9.40
N GLY A 204 -0.69 5.54 -9.14
CA GLY A 204 -0.85 6.62 -8.16
C GLY A 204 -2.19 6.66 -7.44
N LEU A 205 -2.81 5.52 -7.14
CA LEU A 205 -3.83 5.51 -6.08
C LEU A 205 -3.23 5.95 -4.75
N ALA A 206 -4.04 6.61 -3.93
CA ALA A 206 -3.76 6.77 -2.51
C ALA A 206 -3.63 5.40 -1.85
N ILE A 207 -2.90 5.36 -0.73
CA ILE A 207 -2.84 4.18 0.14
C ILE A 207 -3.33 4.54 1.53
N ASN A 208 -3.65 3.53 2.32
CA ASN A 208 -4.05 3.64 3.73
C ASN A 208 -5.38 4.38 3.95
N ASN A 209 -6.25 4.40 2.95
CA ASN A 209 -7.55 5.07 2.99
C ASN A 209 -8.72 4.09 3.25
N GLY A 210 -8.44 2.79 3.38
CA GLY A 210 -9.42 1.73 3.64
C GLY A 210 -10.35 1.41 2.47
N VAL A 211 -10.04 1.83 1.25
CA VAL A 211 -10.81 1.54 0.03
C VAL A 211 -9.90 1.02 -1.09
N GLY A 212 -10.50 0.37 -2.09
CA GLY A 212 -9.82 -0.10 -3.31
C GLY A 212 -8.45 -0.74 -3.11
N GLY A 213 -7.44 -0.23 -3.82
CA GLY A 213 -6.10 -0.80 -3.89
C GLY A 213 -5.00 0.26 -3.82
N ALA A 214 -3.75 -0.18 -3.81
CA ALA A 214 -2.60 0.68 -3.58
C ALA A 214 -1.86 1.06 -4.87
N GLY A 215 -1.52 2.34 -5.06
CA GLY A 215 -0.69 2.80 -6.18
C GLY A 215 0.80 2.61 -5.88
N ILE A 216 1.65 2.43 -6.90
CA ILE A 216 3.11 2.27 -6.75
C ILE A 216 3.77 3.52 -6.14
N CYS A 217 3.36 4.72 -6.56
CA CYS A 217 3.87 5.98 -6.03
C CYS A 217 2.75 6.84 -5.43
N PRO A 218 2.23 6.49 -4.24
CA PRO A 218 1.06 7.15 -3.66
C PRO A 218 1.33 8.59 -3.18
N GLY A 219 2.60 8.96 -3.03
CA GLY A 219 3.06 10.33 -2.77
C GLY A 219 3.23 11.19 -4.02
N CYS A 220 3.32 10.60 -5.22
CA CYS A 220 3.39 11.31 -6.49
C CYS A 220 2.05 12.02 -6.83
N LYS A 221 2.03 12.78 -7.93
CA LYS A 221 0.78 13.29 -8.52
C LYS A 221 0.61 12.87 -9.96
N LEU A 222 -0.63 12.65 -10.36
CA LEU A 222 -1.00 12.25 -11.71
C LEU A 222 -1.37 13.47 -12.55
N MET A 223 -0.77 13.56 -13.73
CA MET A 223 -1.20 14.41 -14.83
C MET A 223 -1.92 13.53 -15.85
N VAL A 224 -3.24 13.62 -15.93
CA VAL A 224 -4.00 12.76 -16.84
C VAL A 224 -4.17 13.45 -18.18
N VAL A 225 -3.63 12.84 -19.23
CA VAL A 225 -3.68 13.36 -20.59
C VAL A 225 -4.47 12.38 -21.44
N GLN A 226 -5.72 12.72 -21.75
CA GLN A 226 -6.57 11.89 -22.61
C GLN A 226 -6.18 12.10 -24.07
N VAL A 227 -5.56 11.08 -24.66
CA VAL A 227 -5.07 11.04 -26.04
C VAL A 227 -5.87 10.07 -26.92
N GLY A 228 -6.83 9.36 -26.34
CA GLY A 228 -7.64 8.38 -27.04
C GLY A 228 -8.83 7.87 -26.24
N THR A 229 -9.38 6.76 -26.71
CA THR A 229 -10.46 6.01 -26.07
C THR A 229 -10.09 4.53 -26.00
N ASP A 230 -10.92 3.69 -25.37
CA ASP A 230 -10.65 2.24 -25.32
C ASP A 230 -10.70 1.58 -26.73
N ALA A 231 -11.12 2.33 -27.77
CA ALA A 231 -11.05 1.90 -29.17
C ALA A 231 -9.69 2.21 -29.84
N GLY A 232 -8.83 3.00 -29.20
CA GLY A 232 -7.51 3.40 -29.72
C GLY A 232 -7.23 4.90 -29.60
N ALA A 233 -6.05 5.28 -30.09
CA ALA A 233 -5.54 6.65 -30.10
C ALA A 233 -4.83 6.95 -31.42
N TYR A 234 -4.87 8.21 -31.86
CA TYR A 234 -4.11 8.66 -33.03
C TYR A 234 -2.69 9.07 -32.63
N PHE A 235 -1.70 8.82 -33.49
CA PHE A 235 -0.31 9.28 -33.25
C PHE A 235 -0.21 10.78 -33.03
N SER A 236 -1.02 11.58 -33.74
CA SER A 236 -1.06 13.04 -33.55
C SER A 236 -1.46 13.42 -32.12
N ASP A 237 -2.40 12.70 -31.54
CA ASP A 237 -2.97 13.02 -30.24
C ASP A 237 -2.00 12.58 -29.13
N ILE A 238 -1.36 11.42 -29.29
CA ILE A 238 -0.29 10.96 -28.39
C ILE A 238 0.90 11.94 -28.43
N ALA A 239 1.39 12.32 -29.62
CA ALA A 239 2.50 13.26 -29.77
C ALA A 239 2.19 14.64 -29.17
N THR A 240 0.97 15.12 -29.38
CA THR A 240 0.47 16.38 -28.81
C THR A 240 0.39 16.29 -27.28
N GLY A 241 -0.13 15.19 -26.75
CA GLY A 241 -0.18 14.92 -25.31
C GLY A 241 1.21 14.87 -24.68
N LEU A 242 2.17 14.23 -25.35
CA LEU A 242 3.53 14.02 -24.83
C LEU A 242 4.32 15.33 -24.77
N THR A 243 4.27 16.13 -25.83
CA THR A 243 4.91 17.44 -25.85
C THR A 243 4.28 18.39 -24.82
N TRP A 244 2.94 18.37 -24.68
CA TRP A 244 2.25 19.12 -23.64
C TRP A 244 2.69 18.69 -22.23
N ALA A 245 2.71 17.39 -21.94
CA ALA A 245 3.13 16.89 -20.63
C ALA A 245 4.56 17.32 -20.28
N ALA A 246 5.48 17.26 -21.25
CA ALA A 246 6.86 17.72 -21.10
C ALA A 246 6.96 19.22 -20.76
N ASP A 247 6.07 20.04 -21.30
CA ASP A 247 6.03 21.48 -21.04
C ASP A 247 5.31 21.87 -19.75
N HIS A 248 4.49 20.98 -19.20
CA HIS A 248 3.64 21.25 -18.03
C HIS A 248 4.15 20.58 -16.75
N GLY A 249 5.43 20.22 -16.71
CA GLY A 249 6.12 19.81 -15.48
C GLY A 249 6.02 18.33 -15.14
N ALA A 250 5.58 17.47 -16.08
CA ALA A 250 5.72 16.03 -15.90
C ALA A 250 7.20 15.65 -15.76
N ARG A 251 7.48 14.67 -14.89
CA ARG A 251 8.81 14.07 -14.69
C ARG A 251 8.92 12.69 -15.32
N VAL A 252 7.79 11.99 -15.41
CA VAL A 252 7.63 10.71 -16.08
C VAL A 252 6.38 10.77 -16.95
N ALA A 253 6.39 10.15 -18.12
CA ALA A 253 5.21 9.94 -18.96
C ALA A 253 5.07 8.48 -19.33
N ASN A 254 3.88 7.91 -19.09
CA ASN A 254 3.54 6.56 -19.47
C ASN A 254 2.56 6.55 -20.64
N MET A 255 2.89 5.77 -21.67
CA MET A 255 2.06 5.51 -22.84
C MET A 255 1.79 4.01 -22.96
N SER A 256 0.67 3.53 -22.43
CA SER A 256 0.29 2.11 -22.54
C SER A 256 -0.32 1.80 -23.93
N TRP A 257 0.39 2.22 -24.99
CA TRP A 257 0.02 2.07 -26.39
C TRP A 257 1.13 1.35 -27.15
N ALA A 258 0.75 0.51 -28.11
CA ALA A 258 1.68 -0.16 -29.00
C ALA A 258 1.08 -0.26 -30.41
N GLY A 259 1.88 0.05 -31.43
CA GLY A 259 1.53 -0.09 -32.84
C GLY A 259 2.70 -0.63 -33.66
N SER A 260 2.41 -1.12 -34.86
CA SER A 260 3.43 -1.70 -35.77
C SER A 260 4.12 -0.67 -36.68
N ALA A 261 3.59 0.56 -36.75
CA ALA A 261 4.10 1.59 -37.64
C ALA A 261 5.06 2.53 -36.91
N ASP A 262 6.27 2.66 -37.45
CA ASP A 262 7.18 3.75 -37.10
C ASP A 262 6.60 5.08 -37.61
N SER A 263 6.78 6.15 -36.84
CA SER A 263 6.28 7.48 -37.15
C SER A 263 7.30 8.54 -36.79
N SER A 264 7.77 9.30 -37.79
CA SER A 264 8.66 10.43 -37.56
C SER A 264 8.05 11.50 -36.65
N THR A 265 6.71 11.59 -36.60
CA THR A 265 6.01 12.49 -35.67
C THR A 265 6.16 12.00 -34.23
N MET A 266 6.01 10.69 -33.99
CA MET A 266 6.20 10.10 -32.66
C MET A 266 7.66 10.19 -32.22
N GLN A 267 8.61 9.86 -33.09
CA GLN A 267 10.05 10.00 -32.81
C GLN A 267 10.44 11.44 -32.46
N SER A 268 9.85 12.43 -33.16
CA SER A 268 10.08 13.84 -32.86
C SER A 268 9.53 14.22 -31.48
N ALA A 269 8.35 13.72 -31.12
CA ALA A 269 7.74 13.97 -29.81
C ALA A 269 8.50 13.29 -28.66
N THR A 270 8.96 12.04 -28.84
CA THR A 270 9.77 11.32 -27.84
C THR A 270 11.15 11.96 -27.68
N THR A 271 11.77 12.42 -28.77
CA THR A 271 13.00 13.23 -28.73
C THR A 271 12.79 14.56 -28.01
N TYR A 272 11.68 15.25 -28.27
CA TYR A 272 11.34 16.50 -27.59
C TYR A 272 11.19 16.30 -26.08
N ALA A 273 10.40 15.31 -25.67
CA ALA A 273 10.21 14.94 -24.27
C ALA A 273 11.54 14.62 -23.57
N HIS A 274 12.37 13.79 -24.20
CA HIS A 274 13.70 13.47 -23.68
C HIS A 274 14.58 14.72 -23.50
N ASN A 275 14.60 15.63 -24.48
CA ASN A 275 15.37 16.87 -24.39
C ASN A 275 14.87 17.83 -23.30
N LYS A 276 13.63 17.64 -22.83
CA LYS A 276 13.05 18.33 -21.66
C LYS A 276 13.35 17.60 -20.33
N GLY A 277 14.03 16.47 -20.38
CA GLY A 277 14.35 15.63 -19.21
C GLY A 277 13.19 14.76 -18.74
N LEU A 278 12.19 14.53 -19.59
CA LEU A 278 11.05 13.64 -19.30
C LEU A 278 11.48 12.19 -19.53
N VAL A 279 11.30 11.34 -18.52
CA VAL A 279 11.43 9.88 -18.68
C VAL A 279 10.16 9.36 -19.35
N VAL A 280 10.30 8.59 -20.41
CA VAL A 280 9.16 8.10 -21.21
C VAL A 280 9.13 6.58 -21.22
N THR A 281 7.99 6.00 -20.87
CA THR A 281 7.73 4.56 -20.92
C THR A 281 6.63 4.24 -21.93
N ALA A 282 6.74 3.09 -22.61
CA ALA A 282 5.68 2.58 -23.46
C ALA A 282 5.58 1.07 -23.44
N ALA A 283 4.37 0.55 -23.69
CA ALA A 283 4.13 -0.89 -23.76
C ALA A 283 4.78 -1.52 -25.00
N ALA A 284 5.46 -2.66 -24.83
CA ALA A 284 6.02 -3.44 -25.94
C ALA A 284 4.93 -4.14 -26.80
N GLY A 285 3.68 -4.15 -26.34
CA GLY A 285 2.53 -4.70 -27.07
C GLY A 285 2.16 -6.13 -26.67
N ASN A 286 0.96 -6.55 -27.10
CA ASN A 286 0.29 -7.77 -26.62
C ASN A 286 0.09 -8.81 -27.74
N SER A 287 0.86 -8.73 -28.82
CA SER A 287 0.70 -9.60 -30.00
C SER A 287 1.45 -10.93 -29.89
N ASN A 288 2.15 -11.19 -28.78
CA ASN A 288 2.93 -12.40 -28.53
C ASN A 288 3.90 -12.72 -29.68
N CYS A 289 4.69 -11.72 -30.09
CA CYS A 289 5.70 -11.83 -31.14
C CYS A 289 6.98 -11.07 -30.80
N ASP A 290 8.09 -11.47 -31.42
CA ASP A 290 9.39 -10.74 -31.42
C ASP A 290 9.36 -9.54 -32.39
N CYS A 291 8.20 -8.92 -32.51
CA CYS A 291 7.92 -7.83 -33.43
C CYS A 291 8.32 -6.50 -32.80
N VAL A 292 8.95 -5.63 -33.58
CA VAL A 292 9.24 -4.26 -33.15
C VAL A 292 7.93 -3.47 -33.09
N THR A 293 7.64 -2.86 -31.95
CA THR A 293 6.45 -2.02 -31.74
C THR A 293 6.84 -0.61 -31.30
N TYR A 294 6.02 0.34 -31.70
CA TYR A 294 6.22 1.77 -31.46
C TYR A 294 5.10 2.33 -30.56
N PRO A 295 5.41 3.30 -29.69
CA PRO A 295 6.69 4.00 -29.55
C PRO A 295 7.73 3.28 -28.66
N ALA A 296 7.49 2.05 -28.20
CA ALA A 296 8.42 1.33 -27.31
C ALA A 296 9.83 1.13 -27.89
N ALA A 297 9.98 1.06 -29.22
CA ALA A 297 11.26 0.94 -29.90
C ALA A 297 11.94 2.29 -30.22
N ASP A 298 11.33 3.44 -29.88
CA ASP A 298 11.96 4.74 -30.10
C ASP A 298 13.22 4.89 -29.20
N PRO A 299 14.32 5.51 -29.67
CA PRO A 299 15.60 5.58 -28.95
C PRO A 299 15.57 6.22 -27.54
N TYR A 300 14.51 6.96 -27.20
CA TYR A 300 14.35 7.65 -25.92
C TYR A 300 13.18 7.15 -25.09
N VAL A 301 12.66 5.96 -25.42
CA VAL A 301 11.55 5.34 -24.73
C VAL A 301 12.01 4.06 -24.07
N VAL A 302 11.62 3.87 -22.81
CA VAL A 302 11.78 2.61 -22.11
C VAL A 302 10.60 1.72 -22.49
N GLY A 303 10.84 0.77 -23.41
CA GLY A 303 9.88 -0.27 -23.77
C GLY A 303 9.70 -1.28 -22.64
N VAL A 304 8.45 -1.56 -22.25
CA VAL A 304 8.11 -2.46 -21.14
C VAL A 304 7.30 -3.66 -21.63
N ALA A 305 7.81 -4.87 -21.39
CA ALA A 305 7.12 -6.13 -21.67
C ALA A 305 6.39 -6.68 -20.44
N GLY A 306 5.39 -7.52 -20.66
CA GLY A 306 4.70 -8.25 -19.60
C GLY A 306 5.46 -9.52 -19.18
N VAL A 307 5.32 -9.90 -17.92
CA VAL A 307 5.84 -11.14 -17.32
C VAL A 307 4.73 -11.82 -16.51
N ASP A 308 4.80 -13.14 -16.36
CA ASP A 308 3.84 -13.98 -15.63
C ASP A 308 4.51 -14.97 -14.66
#